data_AF-A0A7K3G3I9-F1
#
_entry.id   AF-A0A7K3G3I9-F1
#
_cell.length_a   1.000
_cell.length_b   1.000
_cell.length_c   1.000
_cell.angle_alpha   90.00
_cell.angle_beta   90.00
_cell.angle_gamma   90.00
#
_symmetry.space_group_name_H-M   'P 1'
#
loop_
_entity.id
_entity.type
_entity.pdbx_description
1 polymer ?
#
loop_
_entity_poly.entity_id
_entity_poly.type
_entity_poly.pdbx_seq_one_letter_code
_entity_poly.pdbx_strand_id
1 'polypeptide(L)'
;AELAAFGMTGHGRIFAGYHSGAIVADDEVALLHGTEAEDYELYTEALVNVRYALTDAADRGLLARDVAEAVLEAGARLPFTERTREAILAAAA
;
A
#
# COMPACT_ATOMS: atom_id res chain seq x y z
N ALA A 1 2.29 7.93 -11.98
CA ALA A 1 2.85 9.30 -12.17
C ALA A 1 2.97 9.64 -13.66
N GLU A 2 1.99 9.21 -14.44
CA GLU A 2 2.06 9.18 -15.90
C GLU A 2 2.00 10.57 -16.52
N LEU A 3 1.33 11.50 -15.83
CA LEU A 3 1.22 12.90 -16.26
C LEU A 3 2.48 13.75 -15.98
N ALA A 4 3.54 13.18 -15.40
CA ALA A 4 4.77 13.91 -15.09
C ALA A 4 5.43 14.48 -16.36
N ALA A 5 5.39 13.74 -17.47
CA ALA A 5 5.89 14.21 -18.77
C ALA A 5 5.05 15.35 -19.39
N PHE A 6 3.85 15.60 -18.85
CA PHE A 6 2.88 16.57 -19.36
C PHE A 6 2.66 17.78 -18.41
N GLY A 7 3.57 18.00 -17.46
CA GLY A 7 3.56 19.17 -16.57
C GLY A 7 3.02 18.93 -15.16
N MET A 8 2.70 17.69 -14.78
CA MET A 8 2.36 17.36 -13.39
C MET A 8 3.57 17.56 -12.47
N THR A 9 3.39 18.32 -11.39
CA THR A 9 4.38 18.43 -10.31
C THR A 9 4.02 17.43 -9.21
N GLY A 10 4.94 16.49 -8.95
CA GLY A 10 4.76 15.48 -7.93
C GLY A 10 5.36 15.84 -6.59
N HIS A 11 4.78 15.30 -5.51
CA HIS A 11 5.26 15.51 -4.15
C HIS A 11 5.29 14.19 -3.36
N GLY A 12 6.33 14.04 -2.55
CA GLY A 12 6.43 12.96 -1.57
C GLY A 12 6.78 11.58 -2.15
N ARG A 13 6.82 10.59 -1.25
CA ARG A 13 7.34 9.25 -1.52
C ARG A 13 6.42 8.44 -2.44
N ILE A 14 5.10 8.59 -2.31
CA ILE A 14 4.13 7.87 -3.12
C ILE A 14 4.28 8.27 -4.60
N PHE A 15 4.34 9.58 -4.88
CA PHE A 15 4.63 10.05 -6.24
C PHE A 15 5.97 9.52 -6.75
N ALA A 16 7.04 9.60 -5.95
CA ALA A 16 8.35 9.11 -6.35
C ALA A 16 8.34 7.60 -6.66
N GLY A 17 7.58 6.81 -5.90
CA GLY A 17 7.36 5.39 -6.16
C GLY A 17 6.68 5.15 -7.49
N TYR A 18 5.60 5.88 -7.78
CA TYR A 18 4.94 5.82 -9.09
C TYR A 18 5.80 6.35 -10.24
N HIS A 19 6.65 7.35 -10.01
CA HIS A 19 7.49 7.95 -11.05
C HIS A 19 8.70 7.08 -11.41
N SER A 20 9.24 6.36 -10.43
CA SER A 20 10.34 5.40 -10.64
C SER A 20 9.87 4.02 -11.14
N GLY A 21 8.57 3.75 -11.12
CA GLY A 21 8.00 2.44 -11.43
C GLY A 21 8.09 1.43 -10.29
N ALA A 22 8.51 1.85 -9.09
CA ALA A 22 8.45 1.01 -7.89
C ALA A 22 7.01 0.72 -7.44
N ILE A 23 6.08 1.61 -7.79
CA ILE A 23 4.63 1.39 -7.70
C ILE A 23 4.07 1.49 -9.12
N VAL A 24 3.32 0.47 -9.54
CA VAL A 24 2.71 0.42 -10.88
C VAL A 24 1.20 0.30 -10.79
N ALA A 25 0.68 -0.43 -9.80
CA ALA A 25 -0.75 -0.67 -9.65
C ALA A 25 -1.48 0.60 -9.18
N ASP A 26 -2.58 0.93 -9.85
CA ASP A 26 -3.39 2.12 -9.51
C ASP A 26 -4.10 1.95 -8.17
N ASP A 27 -4.47 0.72 -7.82
CA ASP A 27 -5.15 0.38 -6.58
C ASP A 27 -4.20 0.33 -5.36
N GLU A 28 -2.90 0.60 -5.54
CA GLU A 28 -1.93 0.65 -4.45
C GLU A 28 -2.30 1.71 -3.40
N VAL A 29 -2.94 2.79 -3.83
CA VAL A 29 -3.42 3.88 -2.96
C VAL A 29 -4.91 3.79 -2.63
N ALA A 30 -5.61 2.78 -3.16
CA ALA A 30 -7.04 2.61 -2.94
C ALA A 30 -7.33 1.93 -1.60
N LEU A 31 -8.38 2.39 -0.92
CA LEU A 31 -8.92 1.81 0.30
C LEU A 31 -10.41 2.14 0.41
N LEU A 32 -11.12 1.45 1.31
CA LEU A 32 -12.48 1.81 1.70
C LEU A 32 -12.45 2.66 2.96
N HIS A 33 -13.18 3.77 2.92
CA HIS A 33 -13.39 4.64 4.07
C HIS A 33 -14.88 4.95 4.25
N GLY A 34 -15.25 5.29 5.48
CA GLY A 34 -16.59 5.76 5.83
C GLY A 34 -16.93 7.08 5.16
N THR A 35 -18.21 7.41 5.20
CA THR A 35 -18.72 8.73 4.80
C THR A 35 -18.27 9.81 5.78
N GLU A 36 -18.59 11.08 5.48
CA GLU A 36 -18.37 12.20 6.42
C GLU A 36 -19.06 11.97 7.78
N ALA A 37 -20.24 11.34 7.78
CA ALA A 37 -20.97 11.02 9.01
C ALA A 37 -20.27 9.96 9.88
N GLU A 38 -19.36 9.19 9.28
CA GLU A 38 -18.54 8.14 9.91
C GLU A 38 -17.09 8.64 10.15
N ASP A 39 -16.86 9.96 10.07
CA ASP A 39 -15.54 10.59 10.23
C ASP A 39 -14.45 9.99 9.32
N TYR A 40 -14.85 9.50 8.15
CA TYR A 40 -13.97 8.84 7.19
C TYR A 40 -13.17 7.66 7.76
N GLU A 41 -13.76 6.89 8.69
CA GLU A 41 -13.15 5.69 9.25
C GLU A 41 -12.60 4.76 8.17
N LEU A 42 -11.36 4.28 8.32
CA LEU A 42 -10.74 3.38 7.35
C LEU A 42 -11.17 1.93 7.60
N TYR A 43 -11.83 1.31 6.61
CA TYR A 43 -12.25 -0.09 6.69
C TYR A 43 -11.23 -1.06 6.09
N THR A 44 -10.42 -0.59 5.14
CA THR A 44 -9.32 -1.36 4.56
C THR A 44 -8.03 -0.55 4.50
N GLU A 45 -6.92 -1.24 4.28
CA GLU A 45 -5.58 -0.67 4.17
C GLU A 45 -5.22 -0.43 2.70
N ALA A 46 -4.73 0.77 2.41
CA ALA A 46 -4.02 1.01 1.15
C ALA A 46 -2.72 0.21 1.14
N LEU A 47 -2.43 -0.46 0.02
CA LEU A 47 -1.25 -1.32 -0.09
C LEU A 47 0.06 -0.54 0.09
N VAL A 48 0.08 0.74 -0.28
CA VAL A 48 1.26 1.60 -0.08
C VAL A 48 1.59 1.81 1.40
N ASN A 49 0.58 1.83 2.28
CA ASN A 49 0.78 1.93 3.73
C ASN A 49 1.37 0.64 4.27
N VAL A 50 0.86 -0.50 3.80
CA VAL A 50 1.35 -1.83 4.16
C VAL A 50 2.80 -2.01 3.71
N ARG A 51 3.11 -1.65 2.46
CA ARG A 51 4.47 -1.62 1.92
C ARG A 51 5.42 -0.81 2.81
N TYR A 52 5.00 0.40 3.18
CA TYR A 52 5.81 1.27 4.02
C TYR A 52 6.07 0.65 5.40
N ALA A 53 5.02 0.13 6.05
CA ALA A 53 5.14 -0.49 7.37
C ALA A 53 6.05 -1.72 7.36
N LEU A 54 5.91 -2.59 6.35
CA LEU A 54 6.74 -3.79 6.20
C LEU A 54 8.20 -3.44 5.87
N THR A 55 8.43 -2.43 5.03
CA THR A 55 9.78 -1.93 4.73
C THR A 55 10.45 -1.34 5.97
N ASP A 56 9.74 -0.48 6.72
CA ASP A 56 10.25 0.09 7.98
C ASP A 56 10.59 -1.00 9.01
N ALA A 57 9.70 -1.99 9.17
CA ALA A 57 9.92 -3.10 10.08
C ALA A 57 11.15 -3.94 9.68
N ALA A 58 11.32 -4.23 8.38
CA ALA A 58 12.47 -4.97 7.88
C ALA A 58 13.79 -4.18 8.03
N ASP A 59 13.78 -2.89 7.72
CA ASP A 59 14.96 -2.02 7.83
C ASP A 59 15.40 -1.85 9.31
N ARG A 60 14.45 -1.94 10.23
CA ARG A 60 14.70 -1.94 11.69
C ARG A 60 15.04 -3.32 12.25
N GLY A 61 15.07 -4.36 11.42
CA GLY A 61 15.37 -5.74 11.84
C GLY A 61 14.29 -6.41 12.68
N LEU A 62 13.05 -5.89 12.68
CA LEU A 62 11.90 -6.48 13.38
C LEU A 62 11.28 -7.64 12.60
N LEU A 63 11.52 -7.70 11.29
CA LEU A 63 11.01 -8.72 10.38
C LEU A 63 12.10 -9.06 9.35
N ALA A 64 12.15 -10.32 8.90
CA ALA A 64 13.01 -10.70 7.78
C ALA A 64 12.44 -10.16 6.46
N ARG A 65 13.32 -9.77 5.53
CA ARG A 65 12.90 -9.09 4.28
C ARG A 65 12.04 -9.98 3.38
N ASP A 66 12.32 -11.27 3.34
CA ASP A 66 11.53 -12.28 2.64
C ASP A 66 10.12 -12.41 3.21
N VAL A 67 9.97 -12.35 4.54
CA VAL A 67 8.64 -12.35 5.18
C VAL A 67 7.88 -11.06 4.87
N ALA A 68 8.56 -9.91 4.88
CA ALA A 68 7.97 -8.63 4.48
C ALA A 68 7.44 -8.68 3.04
N GLU A 69 8.24 -9.21 2.11
CA GLU A 69 7.86 -9.38 0.71
C GLU A 69 6.67 -10.34 0.54
N ALA A 70 6.68 -11.49 1.22
CA ALA A 70 5.60 -12.47 1.16
C ALA A 70 4.25 -11.91 1.63
N VAL A 71 4.24 -11.16 2.74
CA VAL A 71 3.02 -10.51 3.26
C VAL A 71 2.52 -9.43 2.29
N LEU A 72 3.44 -8.66 1.71
CA LEU A 72 3.08 -7.61 0.75
C LEU A 72 2.46 -8.21 -0.53
N GLU A 73 3.07 -9.27 -1.07
CA GLU A 73 2.54 -9.99 -2.23
C GLU A 73 1.17 -10.62 -1.95
N ALA A 74 0.96 -11.15 -0.74
CA ALA A 74 -0.35 -11.66 -0.32
C ALA A 74 -1.41 -10.56 -0.31
N GLY A 75 -1.11 -9.40 0.28
CA GLY A 75 -2.01 -8.26 0.26
C GLY A 75 -2.31 -7.73 -1.14
N ALA A 76 -1.32 -7.74 -2.03
CA ALA A 76 -1.47 -7.31 -3.43
C ALA A 76 -2.45 -8.18 -4.23
N ARG A 77 -2.61 -9.45 -3.87
CA ARG A 77 -3.57 -10.38 -4.52
C ARG A 77 -5.01 -10.18 -4.06
N LEU A 78 -5.23 -9.54 -2.91
CA LEU A 78 -6.58 -9.23 -2.42
C LEU A 78 -7.14 -8.01 -3.16
N PRO A 79 -8.44 -7.97 -3.48
CA PRO A 79 -9.10 -6.73 -3.89
C PRO A 79 -8.93 -5.65 -2.82
N PHE A 80 -8.72 -4.39 -3.21
CA PHE A 80 -8.54 -3.29 -2.24
C PHE A 80 -9.74 -3.11 -1.27
N THR A 81 -10.92 -3.59 -1.68
CA THR A 81 -12.14 -3.63 -0.87
C THR A 81 -12.13 -4.69 0.24
N GLU A 82 -11.17 -5.61 0.22
CA GLU A 82 -11.05 -6.72 1.17
C GLU A 82 -9.71 -6.70 1.94
N ARG A 83 -8.86 -5.69 1.70
CA ARG A 83 -7.53 -5.56 2.34
C ARG A 83 -7.63 -5.10 3.80
N THR A 84 -8.14 -5.96 4.69
CA THR A 84 -7.94 -5.76 6.13
C THR A 84 -6.59 -6.34 6.57
N ARG A 85 -6.06 -5.91 7.71
CA ARG A 85 -4.80 -6.47 8.24
C ARG A 85 -4.90 -7.97 8.46
N GLU A 86 -6.03 -8.41 8.99
CA GLU A 86 -6.33 -9.82 9.23
C GLU A 86 -6.38 -10.61 7.92
N ALA A 87 -7.03 -10.08 6.88
CA ALA A 87 -7.12 -10.74 5.57
C ALA A 87 -5.74 -10.84 4.90
N ILE A 88 -4.94 -9.77 4.96
CA ILE A 88 -3.58 -9.74 4.42
C ILE A 88 -2.70 -10.80 5.11
N LEU A 89 -2.73 -10.85 6.44
CA LEU A 89 -1.94 -11.82 7.21
C LEU A 89 -2.42 -13.27 6.97
N ALA A 90 -3.73 -13.49 6.89
CA ALA A 90 -4.29 -14.80 6.59
C ALA A 90 -3.92 -15.28 5.17
N ALA A 91 -3.84 -14.38 4.20
CA ALA A 91 -3.42 -14.71 2.83
C ALA A 91 -1.90 -14.97 2.68
N ALA A 92 -1.11 -14.63 3.71
CA ALA A 92 0.34 -14.82 3.74
C ALA A 92 0.77 -16.10 4.49
N ALA A 93 -0.16 -16.77 5.18
CA ALA A 93 0.04 -18.01 5.92
C ALA A 93 -0.04 -19.26 5.02
#